data_AF-A0A7C5BI22-F1
#
_entry.id   AF-A0A7C5BI22-F1
#
_cell.length_a   1.000
_cell.length_b   1.000
_cell.length_c   1.000
_cell.angle_alpha   90.00
_cell.angle_beta   90.00
_cell.angle_gamma   90.00
#
_symmetry.space_group_name_H-M   'P 1'
#
loop_
_entity.id
_entity.type
_entity.pdbx_description
1 polymer ?
#
loop_
_entity_poly.entity_id
_entity_poly.type
_entity_poly.pdbx_seq_one_letter_code
_entity_poly.pdbx_strand_id
1 'polypeptide(L)'
;MNIPNLYSEIPRLTVSELHAAERVAGLEHVYDFLPGGDSGKSLLPWAKMSRAVLARDSYSCRICGKSSLKSFTSSASMRNVHLDVQVHHIIPRKDSGSDSFMNLITLCESCHHKTFKNGYAGLPPVERSLEDFSTRMNFGVPEEYAVKSDKSTKSRLIDYARSYVQESGAYEIIEVEGSSLEVSSVAIEMNEISEFARYFEKVYGAKSYISVKARGTRSGLLRIFIGSDGKPVL
;
A
#
# COMPACT_ATOMS: atom_id res chain seq x y z
N MET A 1 -5.34 7.37 29.66
CA MET A 1 -5.04 6.21 28.78
C MET A 1 -4.27 6.75 27.58
N ASN A 2 -3.05 6.27 27.33
CA ASN A 2 -2.31 6.64 26.12
C ASN A 2 -2.97 5.96 24.93
N ILE A 3 -3.58 6.74 24.04
CA ILE A 3 -4.17 6.20 22.83
C ILE A 3 -3.01 5.87 21.87
N PRO A 4 -2.91 4.63 21.35
CA PRO A 4 -1.83 4.24 20.44
C PRO A 4 -1.83 5.10 19.17
N ASN A 5 -0.66 5.58 18.77
CA ASN A 5 -0.51 6.35 17.53
C ASN A 5 -0.64 5.41 16.32
N LEU A 6 -1.77 5.42 15.62
CA LEU A 6 -1.99 4.53 14.45
C LEU A 6 -0.88 4.66 13.39
N TYR A 7 -0.26 5.82 13.24
CA TYR A 7 0.80 6.02 12.26
C TYR A 7 2.09 5.26 12.61
N SER A 8 2.29 4.84 13.87
CA SER A 8 3.45 4.01 14.25
C SER A 8 3.35 2.57 13.76
N GLU A 9 2.13 2.12 13.47
CA GLU A 9 1.85 0.77 12.98
C GLU A 9 1.92 0.67 11.44
N ILE A 10 2.06 1.80 10.75
CA ILE A 10 2.15 1.83 9.29
C ILE A 10 3.58 1.50 8.86
N PRO A 11 3.79 0.47 8.01
CA PRO A 11 5.12 0.10 7.53
C PRO A 11 5.83 1.25 6.80
N ARG A 12 7.11 1.41 7.12
CA ARG A 12 7.99 2.40 6.50
C ARG A 12 8.30 2.00 5.06
N LEU A 13 8.37 2.99 4.17
CA LEU A 13 8.90 2.78 2.83
C LEU A 13 10.38 2.43 2.90
N THR A 14 10.79 1.52 2.02
CA THR A 14 12.18 1.15 1.80
C THR A 14 12.93 2.26 1.06
N VAL A 15 14.27 2.22 1.13
CA VAL A 15 15.13 3.18 0.41
C VAL A 15 14.89 3.14 -1.10
N SER A 16 14.64 1.97 -1.68
CA SER A 16 14.37 1.84 -3.12
C SER A 16 13.05 2.49 -3.53
N GLU A 17 12.00 2.37 -2.71
CA GLU A 17 10.71 3.04 -2.92
C GLU A 17 10.83 4.56 -2.82
N LEU A 18 11.62 5.07 -1.86
CA LEU A 18 11.90 6.50 -1.74
C LEU A 18 12.69 7.03 -2.95
N HIS A 19 13.72 6.31 -3.40
CA HIS A 19 14.46 6.68 -4.62
C HIS A 19 13.56 6.63 -5.87
N ALA A 20 12.59 5.72 -5.93
CA ALA A 20 11.62 5.70 -7.02
C ALA A 20 10.74 6.96 -6.99
N ALA A 21 10.28 7.36 -5.80
CA ALA A 21 9.53 8.59 -5.59
C ALA A 21 10.34 9.84 -5.98
N GLU A 22 11.63 9.90 -5.65
CA GLU A 22 12.54 10.98 -6.05
C GLU A 22 12.59 11.15 -7.57
N ARG A 23 12.78 10.05 -8.31
CA ARG A 23 12.78 10.06 -9.78
C ARG A 23 11.46 10.55 -10.35
N VAL A 24 10.33 10.07 -9.81
CA VAL A 24 8.99 10.45 -10.29
C VAL A 24 8.67 11.92 -9.96
N ALA A 25 9.08 12.38 -8.78
CA ALA A 25 8.81 13.74 -8.31
C ALA A 25 9.80 14.79 -8.86
N GLY A 26 10.93 14.36 -9.43
CA GLY A 26 12.02 15.25 -9.84
C GLY A 26 12.61 16.01 -8.64
N LEU A 27 12.84 15.29 -7.54
CA LEU A 27 13.37 15.81 -6.29
C LEU A 27 14.61 15.03 -5.87
N GLU A 28 15.57 15.71 -5.25
CA GLU A 28 16.82 15.12 -4.79
C GLU A 28 16.63 14.21 -3.57
N HIS A 29 15.72 14.58 -2.67
CA HIS A 29 15.44 13.84 -1.45
C HIS A 29 13.94 13.76 -1.16
N VAL A 30 13.42 12.53 -1.06
CA VAL A 30 12.05 12.25 -0.58
C VAL A 30 12.12 11.43 0.69
N TYR A 31 11.41 11.90 1.72
CA TYR A 31 11.33 11.21 3.01
C TYR A 31 9.96 10.57 3.20
N ASP A 32 9.93 9.45 3.91
CA ASP A 32 8.67 8.92 4.44
C ASP A 32 8.17 9.79 5.61
N PHE A 33 6.89 9.70 5.95
CA PHE A 33 6.28 10.55 7.00
C PHE A 33 6.88 10.27 8.38
N LEU A 34 6.61 10.99 9.45
CA LEU A 34 6.96 10.57 10.82
C LEU A 34 5.66 10.27 11.55
N PRO A 35 5.56 9.18 12.33
CA PRO A 35 4.32 8.91 13.07
C PRO A 35 3.88 10.05 13.98
N GLY A 36 4.83 10.77 14.58
CA GLY A 36 4.57 11.97 15.37
C GLY A 36 4.36 13.25 14.55
N GLY A 37 4.50 13.17 13.22
CA GLY A 37 4.51 14.29 12.30
C GLY A 37 5.74 15.18 12.45
N ASP A 38 5.68 16.35 11.83
CA ASP A 38 6.77 17.33 11.83
C ASP A 38 6.22 18.76 11.73
N SER A 39 6.86 19.69 12.45
CA SER A 39 6.55 21.12 12.45
C SER A 39 7.65 21.97 11.79
N GLY A 40 8.70 21.33 11.25
CA GLY A 40 9.77 22.00 10.51
C GLY A 40 9.30 22.69 9.23
N LYS A 41 9.96 23.77 8.78
CA LYS A 41 9.53 24.46 7.56
C LYS A 41 9.79 23.61 6.31
N SER A 42 8.75 23.45 5.49
CA SER A 42 8.89 22.93 4.13
C SER A 42 9.49 24.00 3.21
N LEU A 43 10.46 23.61 2.39
CA LEU A 43 11.10 24.50 1.41
C LEU A 43 10.45 24.44 0.03
N LEU A 44 9.48 23.54 -0.18
CA LEU A 44 8.80 23.36 -1.46
C LEU A 44 7.38 23.95 -1.43
N PRO A 45 6.90 24.53 -2.56
CA PRO A 45 5.50 24.93 -2.68
C PRO A 45 4.55 23.74 -2.48
N TRP A 46 3.40 23.97 -1.83
CA TRP A 46 2.39 22.94 -1.53
C TRP A 46 2.00 22.09 -2.74
N ALA A 47 1.83 22.71 -3.92
CA ALA A 47 1.46 21.97 -5.13
C ALA A 47 2.54 20.97 -5.57
N LYS A 48 3.83 21.29 -5.38
CA LYS A 48 4.94 20.38 -5.67
C LYS A 48 5.05 19.31 -4.59
N MET A 49 4.94 19.72 -3.32
CA MET A 49 5.02 18.82 -2.18
C MET A 49 3.91 17.76 -2.19
N SER A 50 2.65 18.18 -2.32
CA SER A 50 1.50 17.27 -2.31
C SER A 50 1.58 16.25 -3.45
N ARG A 51 2.00 16.66 -4.65
CA ARG A 51 2.26 15.74 -5.77
C ARG A 51 3.37 14.74 -5.46
N ALA A 52 4.45 15.19 -4.83
CA ALA A 52 5.56 14.31 -4.44
C ALA A 52 5.15 13.31 -3.36
N VAL A 53 4.34 13.71 -2.38
CA VAL A 53 3.78 12.82 -1.36
C VAL A 53 2.85 11.77 -1.97
N LEU A 54 2.00 12.15 -2.92
CA LEU A 54 1.16 11.20 -3.66
C LEU A 54 2.02 10.19 -4.45
N ALA A 55 3.07 10.65 -5.12
CA ALA A 55 4.00 9.78 -5.84
C ALA A 55 4.75 8.83 -4.89
N ARG A 56 5.24 9.35 -3.76
CA ARG A 56 5.88 8.58 -2.69
C ARG A 56 4.99 7.44 -2.21
N ASP A 57 3.72 7.76 -1.96
CA ASP A 57 2.75 6.80 -1.45
C ASP A 57 2.10 5.96 -2.57
N SER A 58 2.66 5.98 -3.78
CA SER A 58 2.17 5.25 -4.96
C SER A 58 0.67 5.48 -5.21
N TYR A 59 0.22 6.71 -5.02
CA TYR A 59 -1.18 7.14 -5.18
C TYR A 59 -2.18 6.28 -4.39
N SER A 60 -1.71 5.75 -3.26
CA SER A 60 -2.43 4.78 -2.43
C SER A 60 -2.49 5.24 -0.98
N CYS A 61 -3.62 4.95 -0.33
CA CYS A 61 -3.82 5.22 1.09
C CYS A 61 -2.79 4.45 1.91
N ARG A 62 -2.00 5.14 2.74
CA ARG A 62 -0.98 4.52 3.60
C ARG A 62 -1.56 3.78 4.81
N ILE A 63 -2.84 3.97 5.11
CA ILE A 63 -3.55 3.21 6.16
C ILE A 63 -4.15 1.91 5.62
N CYS A 64 -4.89 1.96 4.51
CA CYS A 64 -5.68 0.82 4.03
C CYS A 64 -5.29 0.31 2.64
N GLY A 65 -4.31 0.92 1.98
CA GLY A 65 -3.84 0.51 0.65
C GLY A 65 -4.80 0.78 -0.50
N LYS A 66 -5.91 1.50 -0.29
CA LYS A 66 -6.85 1.87 -1.36
C LYS A 66 -6.18 2.86 -2.31
N SER A 67 -6.12 2.54 -3.61
CA SER A 67 -5.51 3.40 -4.63
C SER A 67 -6.55 4.17 -5.44
N SER A 68 -6.13 5.29 -6.03
CA SER A 68 -6.94 6.15 -6.89
C SER A 68 -6.92 5.75 -8.37
N LEU A 69 -6.09 4.77 -8.74
CA LEU A 69 -6.01 4.24 -10.10
C LEU A 69 -7.13 3.22 -10.36
N LYS A 70 -8.38 3.68 -10.36
CA LYS A 70 -9.45 2.97 -11.07
C LYS A 70 -9.30 3.28 -12.57
N SER A 71 -9.25 2.22 -13.37
CA SER A 71 -8.97 2.20 -14.82
C SER A 71 -9.45 3.42 -15.60
N PHE A 72 -8.52 4.08 -16.30
CA PHE A 72 -8.84 5.09 -17.30
C PHE A 72 -9.25 4.40 -18.60
N THR A 73 -10.39 4.80 -19.18
CA THR A 73 -10.86 4.32 -20.50
C THR A 73 -10.52 5.29 -21.64
N SER A 74 -9.98 6.48 -21.35
CA SER A 74 -9.55 7.43 -22.39
C SER A 74 -8.61 8.54 -21.86
N SER A 75 -7.86 9.15 -22.77
CA SER A 75 -6.99 10.32 -22.53
C SER A 75 -7.75 11.60 -22.14
N ALA A 76 -9.06 11.68 -22.41
CA ALA A 76 -9.93 12.76 -21.95
C ALA A 76 -10.31 12.60 -20.47
N SER A 77 -10.48 11.36 -20.01
CA SER A 77 -10.73 11.02 -18.59
C SER A 77 -9.54 11.34 -17.68
N MET A 78 -8.34 11.50 -18.25
CA MET A 78 -7.10 11.85 -17.55
C MET A 78 -7.00 13.34 -17.16
N ARG A 79 -7.83 14.22 -17.75
CA ARG A 79 -7.80 15.67 -17.46
C ARG A 79 -8.72 16.08 -16.30
N ASN A 80 -9.67 15.22 -15.92
CA ASN A 80 -10.66 15.46 -14.86
C ASN A 80 -10.55 14.41 -13.73
N VAL A 81 -9.32 13.99 -13.41
CA VAL A 81 -9.07 12.94 -12.40
C VAL A 81 -9.31 13.50 -11.01
N HIS A 82 -10.45 13.16 -10.41
CA HIS A 82 -10.58 13.19 -8.96
C HIS A 82 -9.89 11.95 -8.40
N LEU A 83 -8.74 12.13 -7.76
CA LEU A 83 -8.08 11.08 -7.03
C LEU A 83 -8.92 10.77 -5.78
N ASP A 84 -9.33 9.51 -5.59
CA ASP A 84 -10.01 9.02 -4.36
C ASP A 84 -9.09 9.04 -3.11
N VAL A 85 -7.92 9.68 -3.21
CA VAL A 85 -6.93 9.86 -2.15
C VAL A 85 -6.48 11.30 -2.09
N GLN A 86 -6.16 11.76 -0.88
CA GLN A 86 -5.76 13.13 -0.58
C GLN A 86 -4.55 13.11 0.35
N VAL A 87 -3.71 14.14 0.24
CA VAL A 87 -2.61 14.35 1.18
C VAL A 87 -3.17 14.94 2.47
N HIS A 88 -2.84 14.30 3.58
CA HIS A 88 -3.27 14.64 4.92
C HIS A 88 -2.09 15.06 5.78
N HIS A 89 -2.30 16.06 6.62
CA HIS A 89 -1.34 16.49 7.63
C HIS A 89 -1.46 15.64 8.90
N ILE A 90 -0.34 15.06 9.37
CA ILE A 90 -0.28 14.28 10.61
C ILE A 90 -0.46 15.19 11.83
N ILE A 91 0.37 16.23 11.95
CA ILE A 91 0.11 17.39 12.80
C ILE A 91 -0.69 18.39 11.97
N PRO A 92 -1.88 18.83 12.41
CA PRO A 92 -2.68 19.81 11.67
C PRO A 92 -1.97 21.16 11.52
N ARG A 93 -2.22 21.88 10.43
CA ARG A 93 -1.68 23.25 10.23
C ARG A 93 -2.02 24.21 11.36
N LYS A 94 -3.24 24.12 11.92
CA LYS A 94 -3.67 24.95 13.07
C LYS A 94 -2.82 24.69 14.33
N ASP A 95 -2.20 23.51 14.42
CA ASP A 95 -1.38 23.06 15.54
C ASP A 95 0.12 23.12 15.16
N SER A 96 0.48 24.03 14.24
CA SER A 96 1.84 24.24 13.72
C SER A 96 2.43 23.09 12.89
N GLY A 97 1.58 22.20 12.39
CA GLY A 97 2.02 21.16 11.47
C GLY A 97 2.48 21.71 10.13
N SER A 98 3.60 21.18 9.64
CA SER A 98 4.24 21.66 8.42
C SER A 98 3.74 21.00 7.16
N ASP A 99 4.11 21.56 6.00
CA ASP A 99 3.98 20.91 4.70
C ASP A 99 5.23 20.05 4.38
N SER A 100 5.92 19.48 5.36
CA SER A 100 7.10 18.63 5.10
C SER A 100 6.69 17.19 4.75
N PHE A 101 7.55 16.43 4.07
CA PHE A 101 7.31 15.01 3.82
C PHE A 101 7.03 14.23 5.10
N MET A 102 7.71 14.60 6.20
CA MET A 102 7.59 13.99 7.52
C MET A 102 6.23 14.28 8.17
N ASN A 103 5.51 15.32 7.76
CA ASN A 103 4.19 15.63 8.29
C ASN A 103 3.04 15.26 7.35
N LEU A 104 3.32 14.75 6.15
CA LEU A 104 2.30 14.53 5.12
C LEU A 104 2.16 13.04 4.77
N ILE A 105 0.92 12.57 4.68
CA ILE A 105 0.57 11.18 4.38
C ILE A 105 -0.61 11.10 3.42
N THR A 106 -0.59 10.17 2.45
CA THR A 106 -1.71 9.97 1.54
C THR A 106 -2.78 9.08 2.16
N LEU A 107 -4.02 9.56 2.23
CA LEU A 107 -5.18 8.84 2.78
C LEU A 107 -6.33 8.82 1.77
N CYS A 108 -7.12 7.73 1.74
CA CYS A 108 -8.40 7.74 1.03
C CYS A 108 -9.46 8.51 1.83
N GLU A 109 -10.55 8.93 1.18
CA GLU A 109 -11.63 9.72 1.81
C GLU A 109 -12.15 9.10 3.12
N SER A 110 -12.36 7.78 3.18
CA SER A 110 -12.87 7.13 4.38
C SER A 110 -11.86 7.13 5.53
N CYS A 111 -10.57 6.95 5.25
CA CYS A 111 -9.50 7.08 6.23
C CYS A 111 -9.34 8.54 6.66
N HIS A 112 -9.41 9.47 5.72
CA HIS A 112 -9.32 10.91 5.93
C HIS A 112 -10.41 11.39 6.90
N HIS A 113 -11.68 11.07 6.63
CA HIS A 113 -12.81 11.43 7.51
C HIS A 113 -12.72 10.85 8.92
N LYS A 114 -12.20 9.62 9.06
CA LYS A 114 -11.95 9.02 10.38
C LYS A 114 -10.90 9.81 11.16
N THR A 115 -10.01 10.56 10.50
CA THR A 115 -9.07 11.45 11.18
C THR A 115 -9.73 12.75 11.66
N PHE A 116 -10.71 13.31 10.92
CA PHE A 116 -11.39 14.57 11.29
C PHE A 116 -12.44 14.44 12.40
N LYS A 117 -13.19 13.33 12.45
CA LYS A 117 -14.29 13.15 13.41
C LYS A 117 -13.85 13.15 14.88
N ASN A 118 -12.54 13.16 15.14
CA ASN A 118 -11.96 12.93 16.45
C ASN A 118 -11.06 14.07 16.93
N GLY A 119 -11.53 15.30 16.69
CA GLY A 119 -10.90 16.50 17.22
C GLY A 119 -9.58 16.89 16.54
N TYR A 120 -9.34 16.46 15.30
CA TYR A 120 -8.09 16.70 14.55
C TYR A 120 -6.82 16.05 15.14
N ALA A 121 -6.93 15.31 16.25
CA ALA A 121 -5.81 14.66 16.93
C ALA A 121 -5.54 13.22 16.46
N GLY A 122 -5.96 12.85 15.24
CA GLY A 122 -5.45 11.62 14.61
C GLY A 122 -6.01 10.28 15.10
N LEU A 123 -7.19 10.19 15.74
CA LEU A 123 -7.59 8.93 16.40
C LEU A 123 -9.06 8.55 16.21
N PRO A 124 -9.44 7.44 15.56
CA PRO A 124 -10.79 6.88 15.73
C PRO A 124 -11.05 6.45 17.19
N PRO A 125 -12.19 6.81 17.82
CA PRO A 125 -12.74 6.03 18.89
C PRO A 125 -13.13 4.69 18.28
N VAL A 126 -12.67 3.63 18.92
CA VAL A 126 -13.12 2.27 18.63
C VAL A 126 -14.54 2.15 19.20
N GLU A 127 -15.51 2.75 18.52
CA GLU A 127 -16.90 2.33 18.63
C GLU A 127 -17.27 1.62 17.34
N ARG A 128 -17.05 0.30 17.40
CA ARG A 128 -17.49 -0.67 16.41
C ARG A 128 -19.02 -0.68 16.41
N SER A 129 -19.65 0.07 15.53
CA SER A 129 -21.01 -0.28 15.10
C SER A 129 -20.89 -1.52 14.22
N LEU A 130 -21.55 -2.58 14.66
CA LEU A 130 -21.36 -4.00 14.34
C LEU A 130 -21.72 -4.43 12.91
N GLU A 131 -21.94 -3.51 11.97
CA GLU A 131 -22.48 -3.86 10.66
C GLU A 131 -21.76 -3.06 9.58
N ASP A 132 -21.13 -3.82 8.68
CA ASP A 132 -20.52 -3.44 7.40
C ASP A 132 -19.02 -3.01 7.38
N PHE A 133 -18.29 -3.55 6.40
CA PHE A 133 -16.85 -3.39 6.06
C PHE A 133 -15.83 -4.42 6.60
N SER A 134 -16.03 -5.71 6.32
CA SER A 134 -14.91 -6.66 6.18
C SER A 134 -14.07 -6.29 4.95
N THR A 135 -13.17 -5.32 5.12
CA THR A 135 -12.23 -4.97 4.05
C THR A 135 -11.20 -6.09 3.99
N ARG A 136 -11.40 -7.06 3.11
CA ARG A 136 -10.43 -8.14 2.90
C ARG A 136 -9.38 -7.72 1.88
N MET A 137 -8.12 -8.02 2.17
CA MET A 137 -7.04 -7.96 1.20
C MET A 137 -6.77 -9.34 0.63
N ASN A 138 -6.59 -9.43 -0.69
CA ASN A 138 -6.23 -10.69 -1.32
C ASN A 138 -4.72 -10.77 -1.44
N PHE A 139 -4.13 -11.83 -0.89
CA PHE A 139 -2.71 -12.14 -0.99
C PHE A 139 -2.52 -13.39 -1.83
N GLY A 140 -1.58 -13.34 -2.77
CA GLY A 140 -1.04 -14.53 -3.40
C GLY A 140 -0.16 -15.25 -2.39
N VAL A 141 -0.28 -16.58 -2.33
CA VAL A 141 0.40 -17.42 -1.34
C VAL A 141 1.01 -18.65 -1.99
N PRO A 142 2.10 -19.18 -1.42
CA PRO A 142 2.68 -20.46 -1.84
C PRO A 142 1.66 -21.60 -1.77
N GLU A 143 1.80 -22.58 -2.65
CA GLU A 143 0.88 -23.72 -2.70
C GLU A 143 0.88 -24.50 -1.39
N GLU A 144 2.02 -24.62 -0.69
CA GLU A 144 2.10 -25.28 0.62
C GLU A 144 1.30 -24.57 1.71
N TYR A 145 1.11 -23.25 1.61
CA TYR A 145 0.22 -22.50 2.50
C TYR A 145 -1.24 -22.69 2.07
N ALA A 146 -1.50 -22.64 0.77
CA ALA A 146 -2.83 -22.82 0.21
C ALA A 146 -3.46 -24.17 0.59
N VAL A 147 -2.68 -25.25 0.54
CA VAL A 147 -3.11 -26.61 0.95
C VAL A 147 -3.50 -26.68 2.43
N LYS A 148 -2.87 -25.87 3.29
CA LYS A 148 -3.18 -25.81 4.73
C LYS A 148 -4.35 -24.88 5.05
N SER A 149 -4.77 -24.05 4.11
CA SER A 149 -5.77 -23.00 4.31
C SER A 149 -7.03 -23.33 3.52
N ASP A 150 -8.07 -23.73 4.23
CA ASP A 150 -9.43 -23.96 3.66
C ASP A 150 -10.05 -22.70 3.02
N LYS A 151 -9.43 -21.53 3.23
CA LYS A 151 -9.86 -20.24 2.67
C LYS A 151 -9.17 -19.88 1.35
N SER A 152 -8.34 -20.76 0.78
CA SER A 152 -7.63 -20.46 -0.45
C SER A 152 -8.52 -20.58 -1.69
N THR A 153 -8.24 -19.74 -2.68
CA THR A 153 -8.89 -19.70 -3.99
C THR A 153 -7.84 -19.56 -5.09
N LYS A 154 -8.22 -19.73 -6.36
CA LYS A 154 -7.32 -19.47 -7.49
C LYS A 154 -7.56 -18.05 -8.03
N SER A 155 -6.48 -17.33 -8.28
CA SER A 155 -6.47 -16.01 -8.91
C SER A 155 -5.49 -16.01 -10.08
N ARG A 156 -5.64 -15.06 -11.01
CA ARG A 156 -4.82 -15.01 -12.21
C ARG A 156 -4.16 -13.66 -12.35
N LEU A 157 -2.84 -13.63 -12.20
CA LEU A 157 -2.02 -12.46 -12.48
C LEU A 157 -2.10 -12.14 -13.97
N ILE A 158 -2.18 -10.84 -14.29
CA ILE A 158 -2.24 -10.34 -15.67
C ILE A 158 -0.84 -9.82 -16.04
N ASP A 159 -0.35 -10.19 -17.21
CA ASP A 159 0.97 -9.82 -17.73
C ASP A 159 2.14 -10.47 -16.96
N TYR A 160 1.91 -11.64 -16.35
CA TYR A 160 2.96 -12.44 -15.69
C TYR A 160 2.96 -13.89 -16.18
N ALA A 161 4.15 -14.49 -16.23
CA ALA A 161 4.37 -15.90 -16.56
C ALA A 161 5.47 -16.52 -15.69
N ARG A 162 5.50 -17.86 -15.59
CA ARG A 162 6.63 -18.61 -15.03
C ARG A 162 7.63 -18.92 -16.14
N SER A 163 8.89 -18.57 -15.93
CA SER A 163 10.01 -18.88 -16.83
C SER A 163 11.07 -19.66 -16.09
N TYR A 164 11.66 -20.67 -16.72
CA TYR A 164 12.75 -21.44 -16.12
C TYR A 164 14.08 -20.73 -16.38
N VAL A 165 14.79 -20.35 -15.32
CA VAL A 165 16.10 -19.69 -15.39
C VAL A 165 17.18 -20.74 -15.22
N GLN A 166 17.95 -20.98 -16.28
CA GLN A 166 18.97 -22.04 -16.30
C GLN A 166 20.11 -21.79 -15.29
N GLU A 167 20.48 -20.53 -15.05
CA GLU A 167 21.58 -20.20 -14.13
C GLU A 167 21.24 -20.51 -12.67
N SER A 168 19.98 -20.30 -12.27
CA SER A 168 19.51 -20.59 -10.91
C SER A 168 18.90 -21.99 -10.77
N GLY A 169 18.65 -22.68 -11.89
CA GLY A 169 17.99 -23.98 -11.91
C GLY A 169 16.54 -23.95 -11.43
N ALA A 170 15.90 -22.77 -11.42
CA ALA A 170 14.60 -22.54 -10.79
C ALA A 170 13.63 -21.81 -11.73
N TYR A 171 12.33 -21.94 -11.43
CA TYR A 171 11.30 -21.14 -12.09
C TYR A 171 11.20 -19.77 -11.42
N GLU A 172 11.22 -18.71 -12.22
CA GLU A 172 11.03 -17.33 -11.80
C GLU A 172 9.76 -16.76 -12.41
N ILE A 173 9.13 -15.82 -11.70
CA ILE A 173 7.96 -15.09 -12.20
C ILE A 173 8.47 -13.83 -12.89
N ILE A 174 8.14 -13.68 -14.18
CA ILE A 174 8.55 -12.56 -15.01
C ILE A 174 7.35 -11.83 -15.59
N GLU A 175 7.52 -10.55 -15.89
CA GLU A 175 6.52 -9.74 -16.60
C GLU A 175 6.58 -10.07 -18.10
N VAL A 176 5.43 -10.47 -18.66
CA VAL A 176 5.26 -10.78 -20.08
C VAL A 176 3.90 -10.25 -20.51
N GLU A 177 3.87 -9.18 -21.30
CA GLU A 177 2.63 -8.55 -21.75
C GLU A 177 1.71 -9.55 -22.47
N GLY A 178 0.42 -9.51 -22.14
CA GLY A 178 -0.61 -10.40 -22.70
C GLY A 178 -0.62 -11.81 -22.10
N SER A 179 0.35 -12.15 -21.24
CA SER A 179 0.37 -13.44 -20.53
C SER A 179 -0.54 -13.43 -19.30
N SER A 180 -0.72 -14.62 -18.71
CA SER A 180 -1.42 -14.73 -17.45
C SER A 180 -0.92 -15.91 -16.63
N LEU A 181 -0.76 -15.71 -15.32
CA LEU A 181 -0.25 -16.72 -14.40
C LEU A 181 -1.27 -17.02 -13.33
N GLU A 182 -1.65 -18.28 -13.20
CA GLU A 182 -2.51 -18.74 -12.11
C GLU A 182 -1.71 -18.92 -10.82
N VAL A 183 -2.27 -18.42 -9.72
CA VAL A 183 -1.69 -18.45 -8.38
C VAL A 183 -2.76 -18.76 -7.35
N SER A 184 -2.35 -19.36 -6.24
CA SER A 184 -3.20 -19.50 -5.06
C SER A 184 -3.31 -18.18 -4.33
N SER A 185 -4.49 -17.86 -3.82
CA SER A 185 -4.75 -16.63 -3.10
C SER A 185 -5.66 -16.83 -1.90
N VAL A 186 -5.48 -15.98 -0.89
CA VAL A 186 -6.31 -15.95 0.32
C VAL A 186 -6.80 -14.54 0.59
N ALA A 187 -8.04 -14.42 1.05
CA ALA A 187 -8.63 -13.16 1.47
C ALA A 187 -8.43 -13.01 2.99
N ILE A 188 -7.62 -12.04 3.40
CA ILE A 188 -7.25 -11.78 4.79
C ILE A 188 -7.97 -10.53 5.28
N GLU A 189 -8.59 -10.60 6.46
CA GLU A 189 -9.23 -9.45 7.08
C GLU A 189 -8.17 -8.43 7.53
N MET A 190 -8.46 -7.12 7.44
CA MET A 190 -7.48 -6.08 7.79
C MET A 190 -6.85 -6.23 9.20
N ASN A 191 -7.61 -6.72 10.18
CA ASN A 191 -7.12 -6.94 11.55
C ASN A 191 -6.20 -8.16 11.69
N GLU A 192 -6.18 -9.06 10.71
CA GLU A 192 -5.34 -10.27 10.68
C GLU A 192 -4.03 -10.06 9.88
N ILE A 193 -3.92 -8.96 9.12
CA ILE A 193 -2.77 -8.71 8.23
C ILE A 193 -1.44 -8.68 8.98
N SER A 194 -1.37 -8.04 10.15
CA SER A 194 -0.11 -7.92 10.89
C SER A 194 0.40 -9.28 11.39
N GLU A 195 -0.50 -10.17 11.78
CA GLU A 195 -0.15 -11.54 12.17
C GLU A 195 0.26 -12.38 10.95
N PHE A 196 -0.51 -12.25 9.86
CA PHE A 196 -0.22 -12.90 8.60
C PHE A 196 1.15 -12.51 8.04
N ALA A 197 1.49 -11.21 8.05
CA ALA A 197 2.79 -10.71 7.62
C ALA A 197 3.93 -11.22 8.51
N ARG A 198 3.75 -11.23 9.84
CA ARG A 198 4.74 -11.80 10.78
C ARG A 198 4.99 -13.28 10.54
N TYR A 199 3.93 -14.05 10.23
CA TYR A 199 4.07 -15.45 9.86
C TYR A 199 4.87 -15.59 8.55
N PHE A 200 4.53 -14.81 7.52
CA PHE A 200 5.23 -14.86 6.23
C PHE A 200 6.69 -14.41 6.32
N GLU A 201 7.00 -13.41 7.15
CA GLU A 201 8.38 -13.03 7.44
C GLU A 201 9.14 -14.18 8.10
N LYS A 202 8.55 -14.81 9.13
CA LYS A 202 9.20 -15.89 9.88
C LYS A 202 9.41 -17.15 9.04
N VAL A 203 8.46 -17.52 8.21
CA VAL A 203 8.46 -18.81 7.48
C VAL A 203 9.12 -18.69 6.11
N TYR A 204 8.88 -17.59 5.40
CA TYR A 204 9.32 -17.42 4.02
C TYR A 204 10.32 -16.27 3.83
N GLY A 205 10.73 -15.59 4.91
CA GLY A 205 11.65 -14.46 4.82
C GLY A 205 11.08 -13.23 4.12
N ALA A 206 9.74 -13.13 4.03
CA ALA A 206 9.08 -11.97 3.44
C ALA A 206 9.41 -10.67 4.18
N LYS A 207 9.72 -9.60 3.44
CA LYS A 207 10.08 -8.29 3.99
C LYS A 207 9.12 -7.17 3.60
N SER A 208 8.48 -7.30 2.44
CA SER A 208 7.48 -6.36 1.95
C SER A 208 6.46 -7.09 1.08
N TYR A 209 5.52 -6.37 0.48
CA TYR A 209 4.67 -6.91 -0.57
C TYR A 209 4.46 -5.86 -1.66
N ILE A 210 4.20 -6.32 -2.88
CA ILE A 210 3.76 -5.50 -4.01
C ILE A 210 2.29 -5.75 -4.31
N SER A 211 1.64 -4.83 -5.01
CA SER A 211 0.26 -5.01 -5.50
C SER A 211 0.28 -5.14 -7.02
N VAL A 212 -0.20 -6.27 -7.54
CA VAL A 212 -0.25 -6.56 -8.97
C VAL A 212 -1.68 -6.73 -9.45
N LYS A 213 -1.91 -6.50 -10.75
CA LYS A 213 -3.24 -6.70 -11.37
C LYS A 213 -3.56 -8.19 -11.43
N ALA A 214 -4.79 -8.54 -11.05
CA ALA A 214 -5.25 -9.93 -11.07
C ALA A 214 -6.75 -10.05 -11.40
N ARG A 215 -7.12 -11.14 -12.06
CA ARG A 215 -8.52 -11.60 -12.19
C ARG A 215 -8.84 -12.61 -11.08
N GLY A 216 -10.12 -12.70 -10.73
CA GLY A 216 -10.61 -13.60 -9.68
C GLY A 216 -10.63 -12.99 -8.28
N THR A 217 -10.20 -11.73 -8.12
CA THR A 217 -10.34 -10.99 -6.86
C THR A 217 -11.37 -9.87 -7.01
N ARG A 218 -12.13 -9.57 -5.94
CA ARG A 218 -13.14 -8.49 -5.96
C ARG A 218 -12.55 -7.11 -6.25
N SER A 219 -11.27 -6.91 -5.91
CA SER A 219 -10.56 -5.64 -6.07
C SER A 219 -9.84 -5.48 -7.41
N GLY A 220 -9.70 -6.55 -8.21
CA GLY A 220 -8.85 -6.58 -9.40
C GLY A 220 -7.35 -6.53 -9.11
N LEU A 221 -6.97 -6.60 -7.83
CA LEU A 221 -5.59 -6.53 -7.35
C LEU A 221 -5.29 -7.73 -6.45
N LEU A 222 -4.06 -8.22 -6.51
CA LEU A 222 -3.51 -9.24 -5.63
C LEU A 222 -2.20 -8.73 -5.01
N ARG A 223 -2.01 -8.92 -3.71
CA ARG A 223 -0.76 -8.58 -3.01
C ARG A 223 0.16 -9.79 -3.06
N ILE A 224 1.44 -9.59 -3.34
CA ILE A 224 2.42 -10.66 -3.35
C ILE A 224 3.58 -10.26 -2.44
N PHE A 225 3.89 -11.10 -1.45
CA PHE A 225 5.04 -10.87 -0.59
C PHE A 225 6.35 -10.97 -1.38
N ILE A 226 7.32 -10.15 -1.00
CA ILE A 226 8.65 -10.10 -1.58
C ILE A 226 9.66 -10.49 -0.51
N GLY A 227 10.52 -11.46 -0.83
CA GLY A 227 11.63 -11.90 -0.01
C GLY A 227 12.75 -10.85 0.05
N SER A 228 13.73 -11.08 0.92
CA SER A 228 14.93 -10.23 1.02
C SER A 228 15.79 -10.20 -0.25
N ASP A 229 15.64 -11.20 -1.11
CA ASP A 229 16.28 -11.31 -2.43
C ASP A 229 15.53 -10.54 -3.53
N GLY A 230 14.42 -9.88 -3.18
CA GLY A 230 13.58 -9.16 -4.12
C GLY A 230 12.63 -10.04 -4.93
N LYS A 231 12.56 -11.36 -4.63
CA LYS A 231 11.73 -12.30 -5.40
C LYS A 231 10.33 -12.46 -4.79
N PRO A 232 9.30 -12.70 -5.62
CA PRO A 232 7.96 -13.06 -5.16
C PRO A 232 7.92 -14.35 -4.34
N VAL A 233 7.18 -14.35 -3.23
CA VAL A 233 6.91 -15.53 -2.39
C VAL A 233 5.57 -16.15 -2.84
N LEU A 234 5.62 -17.08 -3.79
CA LEU A 234 4.47 -17.73 -4.44
C LEU A 234 4.74 -19.18 -4.88
#